data_AF-A0A547E8L2-F1
#
_entry.id   AF-A0A547E8L2-F1
#
_cell.length_a   1.000
_cell.length_b   1.000
_cell.length_c   1.000
_cell.angle_alpha   90.00
_cell.angle_beta   90.00
_cell.angle_gamma   90.00
#
_symmetry.space_group_name_H-M   'P 1'
#
loop_
_entity.id
_entity.type
_entity.pdbx_description
1 polymer ?
#
loop_
_entity_poly.entity_id
_entity_poly.type
_entity_poly.pdbx_seq_one_letter_code
_entity_poly.pdbx_strand_id
1 'polypeptide(L)'
;MKNRIEHPKIFISYAWGSQEHDEKVIALATNLKGDGIDVIFDKWQLKEGNDTFKFMEKSVLDESITNVLILIDPIYAKKANERAGGVGTETQIICRRSNLI
;
A
#
# COMPACT_ATOMS: atom_id res chain seq x y z
N MET A 1 -9.92 -4.88 24.35
CA MET A 1 -10.04 -6.02 23.40
C MET A 1 -9.64 -5.50 22.03
N LYS A 2 -8.76 -6.17 21.28
CA LYS A 2 -8.43 -5.77 19.90
C LYS A 2 -9.62 -6.15 19.01
N ASN A 3 -10.24 -5.18 18.32
CA ASN A 3 -11.25 -5.46 17.31
C ASN A 3 -10.64 -6.39 16.25
N ARG A 4 -11.21 -7.58 16.07
CA ARG A 4 -10.90 -8.44 14.93
C ARG A 4 -11.67 -7.93 13.72
N ILE A 5 -11.02 -7.93 12.58
CA ILE A 5 -11.63 -7.62 11.28
C ILE A 5 -12.00 -8.97 10.67
N GLU A 6 -13.31 -9.24 10.50
CA GLU A 6 -13.78 -10.56 10.04
C GLU A 6 -13.42 -10.85 8.58
N HIS A 7 -13.29 -9.81 7.76
CA HIS A 7 -12.87 -9.89 6.36
C HIS A 7 -11.81 -8.83 6.07
N PRO A 8 -10.55 -9.04 6.49
CA PRO A 8 -9.51 -8.07 6.28
C PRO A 8 -9.22 -7.96 4.78
N LYS A 9 -9.30 -6.74 4.28
CA LYS A 9 -8.90 -6.36 2.93
C LYS A 9 -7.82 -5.30 3.04
N ILE A 10 -6.65 -5.59 2.51
CA ILE A 10 -5.47 -4.77 2.70
C ILE A 10 -4.92 -4.26 1.38
N PHE A 11 -4.35 -3.07 1.44
CA PHE A 11 -3.55 -2.49 0.37
C PHE A 11 -2.07 -2.55 0.74
N ILE A 12 -1.22 -3.12 -0.12
CA ILE A 12 0.23 -3.12 0.08
C ILE A 12 0.86 -2.00 -0.73
N SER A 13 1.41 -1.00 -0.03
CA SER A 13 2.25 0.06 -0.59
C SER A 13 3.72 -0.31 -0.41
N TYR A 14 4.48 -0.34 -1.50
CA TYR A 14 5.91 -0.63 -1.49
C TYR A 14 6.59 0.11 -2.64
N ALA A 15 7.92 0.13 -2.64
CA ALA A 15 8.70 0.72 -3.71
C ALA A 15 9.12 -0.36 -4.69
N TRP A 16 8.97 -0.08 -5.98
CA TRP A 16 9.58 -0.92 -7.01
C TRP A 16 11.10 -0.87 -6.83
N GLY A 17 11.69 -2.03 -6.62
CA GLY A 17 13.08 -2.18 -6.24
C GLY A 17 13.79 -3.20 -7.14
N SER A 18 14.56 -4.09 -6.53
CA SER A 18 15.14 -5.23 -7.22
C SER A 18 14.11 -6.33 -7.48
N GLN A 19 14.38 -7.20 -8.44
CA GLN A 19 13.56 -8.40 -8.67
C GLN A 19 13.41 -9.23 -7.38
N GLU A 20 14.47 -9.37 -6.58
CA GLU A 20 14.43 -10.07 -5.30
C GLU A 20 13.45 -9.42 -4.30
N HIS A 21 13.44 -8.08 -4.22
CA HIS A 21 12.48 -7.37 -3.37
C HIS A 21 11.05 -7.63 -3.85
N ASP A 22 10.82 -7.51 -5.15
CA ASP A 22 9.51 -7.73 -5.75
C ASP A 22 8.98 -9.15 -5.52
N GLU A 23 9.85 -10.17 -5.63
CA GLU A 23 9.52 -11.57 -5.33
C GLU A 23 9.12 -11.76 -3.86
N LYS A 24 9.81 -11.08 -2.93
CA LYS A 24 9.44 -11.09 -1.51
C LYS A 24 8.08 -10.45 -1.27
N VAL A 25 7.76 -9.34 -1.95
CA VAL A 25 6.45 -8.69 -1.85
C VAL A 25 5.35 -9.59 -2.39
N ILE A 26 5.58 -10.25 -3.53
CA ILE A 26 4.63 -11.20 -4.11
C ILE A 26 4.42 -12.41 -3.18
N ALA A 27 5.50 -12.97 -2.63
CA ALA A 27 5.41 -14.09 -1.68
C ALA A 27 4.63 -13.69 -0.42
N LEU A 28 4.88 -12.50 0.12
CA LEU A 28 4.13 -11.95 1.25
C LEU A 28 2.63 -11.81 0.92
N ALA A 29 2.31 -11.18 -0.21
CA ALA A 29 0.92 -11.01 -0.66
C ALA A 29 0.20 -12.35 -0.86
N THR A 30 0.91 -13.35 -1.38
CA THR A 30 0.39 -14.70 -1.61
C THR A 30 0.10 -15.41 -0.29
N ASN A 31 1.02 -15.33 0.68
CA ASN A 31 0.83 -15.91 2.01
C ASN A 31 -0.36 -15.27 2.72
N LEU A 32 -0.49 -13.93 2.68
CA LEU A 32 -1.61 -13.21 3.28
C LEU A 32 -2.96 -13.63 2.65
N LYS A 33 -3.02 -13.84 1.33
CA LYS A 33 -4.19 -14.43 0.69
C LYS A 33 -4.48 -15.86 1.17
N GLY A 34 -3.44 -16.67 1.37
CA GLY A 34 -3.55 -18.01 1.96
C GLY A 34 -4.16 -17.99 3.37
N ASP A 35 -3.91 -16.93 4.14
CA ASP A 35 -4.49 -16.69 5.45
C ASP A 35 -5.92 -16.11 5.42
N GLY A 36 -6.53 -15.99 4.22
CA GLY A 36 -7.89 -15.47 4.03
C GLY A 36 -7.99 -13.95 4.01
N ILE A 37 -6.87 -13.23 3.85
CA ILE A 37 -6.84 -11.77 3.74
C ILE A 37 -6.97 -11.39 2.26
N ASP A 38 -7.91 -10.52 1.91
CA ASP A 38 -7.96 -9.96 0.55
C ASP A 38 -6.82 -8.95 0.37
N VAL A 39 -5.99 -9.14 -0.65
CA VAL A 39 -4.77 -8.35 -0.85
C VAL A 39 -4.82 -7.64 -2.20
N ILE A 40 -4.67 -6.33 -2.13
CA ILE A 40 -4.55 -5.43 -3.28
C ILE A 40 -3.14 -4.85 -3.31
N PHE A 41 -2.46 -4.99 -4.46
CA PHE A 41 -1.22 -4.27 -4.75
C PHE A 41 -1.01 -4.14 -6.26
N ASP A 42 -0.03 -3.34 -6.63
CA ASP A 42 0.15 -2.87 -8.01
C ASP A 42 0.48 -3.97 -9.02
N LYS A 43 1.37 -4.93 -8.76
CA LYS A 43 1.77 -5.95 -9.76
C LYS A 43 0.62 -6.91 -10.12
N TRP A 44 -0.40 -7.02 -9.28
CA TRP A 44 -1.61 -7.78 -9.60
C TRP A 44 -2.70 -6.95 -10.28
N GLN A 45 -2.63 -5.62 -10.21
CA GLN A 45 -3.71 -4.74 -10.67
C GLN A 45 -3.32 -3.76 -11.77
N LEU A 46 -2.03 -3.47 -11.95
CA LEU A 46 -1.53 -2.50 -12.90
C LEU A 46 -1.02 -3.20 -14.16
N LYS A 47 -1.62 -2.80 -15.29
CA LYS A 47 -0.95 -2.83 -16.59
C LYS A 47 0.08 -1.70 -16.62
N GLU A 48 1.21 -1.93 -17.29
CA GLU A 48 2.36 -1.01 -17.33
C GLU A 48 1.96 0.47 -17.53
N GLY A 49 2.57 1.37 -16.76
CA GLY A 49 2.46 2.82 -16.96
C GLY A 49 1.59 3.61 -15.99
N ASN A 50 1.02 2.99 -14.95
CA ASN A 50 0.20 3.72 -13.98
C ASN A 50 1.02 4.40 -12.87
N ASP A 51 0.67 5.65 -12.60
CA ASP A 51 1.26 6.47 -11.57
C ASP A 51 0.97 5.89 -10.16
N THR A 52 2.04 5.49 -9.47
CA THR A 52 2.02 5.00 -8.08
C THR A 52 1.21 5.89 -7.13
N PHE A 53 1.19 7.21 -7.36
CA PHE A 53 0.40 8.14 -6.55
C PHE A 53 -1.09 7.97 -6.75
N LYS A 54 -1.55 7.92 -8.01
CA LYS A 54 -2.97 7.75 -8.32
C LYS A 54 -3.48 6.41 -7.81
N PHE A 55 -2.63 5.39 -7.83
CA PHE A 55 -2.96 4.09 -7.28
C PHE A 55 -3.10 4.13 -5.75
N MET A 56 -2.15 4.76 -5.05
CA MET A 56 -2.24 4.96 -3.60
C MET A 56 -3.47 5.78 -3.21
N GLU A 57 -3.76 6.88 -3.90
CA GLU A 57 -4.95 7.71 -3.65
C GLU A 57 -6.23 6.90 -3.84
N LYS A 58 -6.34 6.15 -4.94
CA LYS A 58 -7.50 5.28 -5.19
C LYS A 58 -7.65 4.20 -4.12
N SER A 59 -6.56 3.60 -3.67
CA SER A 59 -6.58 2.56 -2.64
C SER A 59 -6.90 3.11 -1.24
N VAL A 60 -6.52 4.35 -0.93
CA VAL A 60 -6.89 4.96 0.36
C VAL A 60 -8.34 5.44 0.35
N LEU A 61 -8.87 5.86 -0.79
CA LEU A 61 -10.28 6.24 -0.93
C LEU A 61 -11.25 5.04 -1.02
N ASP A 62 -10.74 3.83 -1.23
CA ASP A 62 -11.55 2.62 -1.24
C ASP A 62 -11.95 2.25 0.20
N GLU A 63 -13.21 2.50 0.55
CA GLU A 63 -13.79 2.19 1.86
C GLU A 63 -13.78 0.70 2.21
N SER A 64 -13.68 -0.19 1.20
CA SER A 64 -13.55 -1.62 1.45
C SER A 64 -12.16 -2.02 1.96
N ILE A 65 -11.15 -1.15 1.81
CA ILE A 65 -9.80 -1.42 2.32
C ILE A 65 -9.76 -1.13 3.82
N THR A 66 -9.71 -2.21 4.59
CA THR A 66 -9.64 -2.20 6.06
C THR A 66 -8.30 -1.67 6.58
N ASN A 67 -7.19 -1.96 5.92
CA ASN A 67 -5.86 -1.53 6.36
C ASN A 67 -4.91 -1.26 5.18
N VAL A 68 -3.92 -0.40 5.40
CA VAL A 68 -2.81 -0.17 4.48
C VAL A 68 -1.53 -0.72 5.11
N LEU A 69 -0.89 -1.67 4.43
CA LEU A 69 0.43 -2.20 4.78
C LEU A 69 1.48 -1.43 3.97
N ILE A 70 2.38 -0.74 4.67
CA ILE A 70 3.47 0.00 4.04
C ILE A 70 4.78 -0.76 4.26
N LEU A 71 5.41 -1.19 3.17
CA LEU A 71 6.71 -1.85 3.19
C LEU A 71 7.79 -0.80 2.98
N ILE A 72 8.46 -0.45 4.08
CA ILE A 72 9.48 0.59 4.09
C ILE A 72 10.84 -0.07 3.88
N ASP A 73 11.47 0.26 2.76
CA ASP A 73 12.88 -0.01 2.49
C ASP A 73 13.63 1.31 2.22
N PRO A 74 14.98 1.31 2.13
CA PRO A 74 15.73 2.53 1.85
C PRO A 74 15.34 3.19 0.53
N ILE A 75 14.90 2.42 -0.47
CA ILE A 75 14.45 2.94 -1.77
C ILE A 75 13.12 3.67 -1.61
N TYR A 76 12.19 3.12 -0.84
CA TYR A 76 10.90 3.72 -0.50
C TYR A 76 11.11 5.01 0.28
N ALA A 77 11.93 4.97 1.34
CA ALA A 77 12.26 6.16 2.12
C ALA A 77 12.90 7.23 1.24
N LYS A 78 13.82 6.85 0.35
CA LYS A 78 14.45 7.77 -0.60
C LYS A 78 13.43 8.35 -1.58
N LYS A 79 12.57 7.54 -2.22
CA LYS A 79 11.52 8.02 -3.15
C LYS A 79 10.50 8.92 -2.46
N ALA A 80 10.13 8.61 -1.21
CA ALA A 80 9.26 9.45 -0.39
C ALA A 80 9.94 10.79 -0.02
N ASN A 81 11.24 10.75 0.30
CA ASN A 81 12.00 11.95 0.68
C ASN A 81 12.44 12.82 -0.52
N GLU A 82 12.77 12.21 -1.67
CA GLU A 82 13.17 12.88 -2.91
C GLU A 82 12.00 13.59 -3.61
N ARG A 83 10.77 13.35 -3.17
CA ARG A 83 9.60 14.22 -3.37
C ARG A 83 9.68 15.51 -2.51
N ALA A 84 10.89 16.03 -2.33
CA ALA A 84 11.19 17.30 -1.68
C ALA A 84 10.61 18.45 -2.52
N GLY A 85 9.38 18.83 -2.21
CA GLY A 85 8.62 19.89 -2.87
C GLY A 85 7.09 19.77 -2.76
N GLY A 86 6.57 18.69 -2.15
CA GLY A 86 5.13 18.49 -2.03
C GLY A 86 4.74 17.51 -0.93
N VAL A 87 5.36 17.65 0.25
CA VAL A 87 5.20 16.80 1.46
C VAL A 87 3.79 16.93 2.11
N GLY A 88 2.78 17.28 1.33
CA GLY A 88 1.40 17.39 1.78
C GLY A 88 0.59 16.13 1.52
N THR A 89 0.71 15.51 0.34
CA THR A 89 -0.39 14.67 -0.16
C THR A 89 -0.43 13.28 0.45
N GLU A 90 0.70 12.60 0.67
CA GLU A 90 0.73 11.26 1.28
C GLU A 90 0.33 11.29 2.76
N THR A 91 0.93 12.21 3.51
CA THR A 91 0.55 12.45 4.91
C THR A 91 -0.89 12.91 5.00
N GLN A 92 -1.38 13.80 4.11
CA GLN A 92 -2.79 14.19 4.12
C GLN A 92 -3.72 13.07 3.70
N ILE A 93 -3.41 12.22 2.73
CA ILE A 93 -4.29 11.12 2.32
C ILE A 93 -4.43 10.09 3.45
N ILE A 94 -3.32 9.70 4.09
CA ILE A 94 -3.34 8.78 5.24
C ILE A 94 -4.02 9.46 6.45
N CYS A 95 -3.66 10.70 6.77
CA CYS A 95 -4.22 11.46 7.90
C CYS A 95 -5.71 11.80 7.70
N ARG A 96 -6.15 12.08 6.47
CA ARG A 96 -7.55 12.35 6.14
C ARG A 96 -8.43 11.12 6.39
N ARG A 97 -7.89 9.92 6.20
CA ARG A 97 -8.59 8.68 6.60
C ARG A 97 -8.57 8.45 8.11
N SER A 98 -7.47 8.79 8.80
CA SER A 98 -7.41 8.73 10.26
C SER A 98 -8.37 9.68 10.98
N ASN A 99 -8.77 10.79 10.35
CA ASN A 99 -9.76 11.73 10.89
C ASN A 99 -11.24 11.34 10.60
N LEU A 100 -11.47 10.26 9.86
CA LEU A 100 -12.80 9.75 9.48
C LEU A 100 -13.24 8.55 10.33
N ILE A 101 -12.41 8.13 11.29
CA ILE A 101 -12.64 7.01 12.22
C ILE A 101 -12.66 7.48 13.67
#